data_AF-A0A7J4ESR3-F1
#
_entry.id   AF-A0A7J4ESR3-F1
#
_cell.length_a   1.000
_cell.length_b   1.000
_cell.length_c   1.000
_cell.angle_alpha   90.00
_cell.angle_beta   90.00
_cell.angle_gamma   90.00
#
_symmetry.space_group_name_H-M   'P 1'
#
loop_
_entity.id
_entity.type
_entity.pdbx_description
1 polymer ?
#
loop_
_entity_poly.entity_id
_entity_poly.type
_entity_poly.pdbx_seq_one_letter_code
_entity_poly.pdbx_strand_id
1 'polypeptide(L)'
;KSDVAGKSPRDLVYRDYKDFDMSGKKVGIGQLEVVSLDLLTDVKDALYDEISKIKQEGGYHSIFLMLTDIMKEGTEMLAVTDNTSVVEKAFGKKLEGKSVWLDGVMSRKKQVVPPLENAFASL
;
A
#
# COMPACT_ATOMS: atom_id res chain seq x y z
N LYS A 1 -9.55 -14.62 -16.87
CA LYS A 1 -8.10 -14.65 -16.60
C LYS A 1 -7.80 -13.49 -15.68
N SER A 2 -7.23 -13.74 -14.50
CA SER A 2 -6.91 -12.69 -13.53
C SER A 2 -5.89 -11.71 -14.13
N ASP A 3 -6.12 -10.41 -14.02
CA ASP A 3 -5.26 -9.32 -14.56
C ASP A 3 -3.85 -9.27 -13.91
N VAL A 4 -3.59 -10.22 -13.02
CA VAL A 4 -2.37 -10.38 -12.23
C VAL A 4 -1.47 -11.50 -12.80
N ALA A 5 -2.03 -12.45 -13.53
CA ALA A 5 -1.32 -13.65 -13.97
C ALA A 5 -0.23 -13.33 -15.01
N GLY A 6 1.00 -13.80 -14.75
CA GLY A 6 2.14 -13.66 -15.68
C GLY A 6 2.85 -12.30 -15.64
N LYS A 7 2.46 -11.38 -14.74
CA LYS A 7 3.15 -10.11 -14.50
C LYS A 7 4.15 -10.28 -13.35
N SER A 8 5.28 -9.58 -13.40
CA SER A 8 6.21 -9.59 -12.27
C SER A 8 5.64 -8.82 -11.08
N PRO A 9 6.04 -9.11 -9.83
CA PRO A 9 5.64 -8.32 -8.66
C PRO A 9 5.93 -6.83 -8.84
N ARG A 10 7.04 -6.50 -9.50
CA ARG A 10 7.45 -5.11 -9.75
C ARG A 10 6.48 -4.41 -10.70
N ASP A 11 6.08 -5.06 -11.79
CA ASP A 11 5.09 -4.52 -12.73
C ASP A 11 3.73 -4.30 -12.06
N LEU A 12 3.34 -5.21 -11.17
CA LEU A 12 2.10 -5.11 -10.42
C LEU A 12 2.11 -3.94 -9.44
N VAL A 13 3.21 -3.75 -8.70
CA VAL A 13 3.39 -2.60 -7.79
C VAL A 13 3.31 -1.30 -8.57
N TYR A 14 4.02 -1.19 -9.70
CA TYR A 14 4.10 0.04 -10.49
C TYR A 14 2.89 0.32 -11.38
N ARG A 15 1.95 -0.63 -11.52
CA ARG A 15 0.75 -0.49 -12.38
C ARG A 15 -0.03 0.79 -12.11
N ASP A 16 -0.25 1.10 -10.84
CA ASP A 16 -0.80 2.38 -10.39
C ASP A 16 -0.04 2.88 -9.15
N TYR A 17 1.20 3.28 -9.36
CA TYR A 17 2.08 3.80 -8.31
C TYR A 17 2.34 5.29 -8.48
N LYS A 18 2.41 6.01 -7.36
CA LYS A 18 2.76 7.43 -7.33
C LYS A 18 3.66 7.73 -6.14
N ASP A 19 4.58 8.66 -6.38
CA ASP A 19 5.42 9.26 -5.35
C ASP A 19 4.76 10.50 -4.77
N PHE A 20 4.97 10.70 -3.48
CA PHE A 20 4.49 11.84 -2.70
C PHE A 20 5.63 12.35 -1.81
N ASP A 21 5.67 13.66 -1.63
CA ASP A 21 6.39 14.29 -0.52
C ASP A 21 5.39 14.52 0.61
N MET A 22 5.61 13.85 1.74
CA MET A 22 4.77 13.98 2.92
C MET A 22 5.61 14.55 4.06
N SER A 23 5.63 15.88 4.16
CA SER A 23 6.42 16.62 5.14
C SER A 23 7.93 16.33 5.03
N GLY A 24 8.47 16.36 3.81
CA GLY A 24 9.87 16.07 3.51
C GLY A 24 10.24 14.58 3.56
N LYS A 25 9.25 13.69 3.78
CA LYS A 25 9.42 12.24 3.67
C LYS A 25 8.98 11.78 2.29
N LYS A 26 9.87 11.08 1.59
CA LYS A 26 9.56 10.44 0.31
C LYS A 26 8.69 9.21 0.55
N VAL A 27 7.45 9.23 0.05
CA VAL A 27 6.45 8.18 0.25
C VAL A 27 5.93 7.66 -1.08
N GLY A 28 5.93 6.35 -1.25
CA GLY A 28 5.36 5.66 -2.41
C GLY A 28 4.00 5.04 -2.10
N ILE A 29 3.03 5.19 -3.00
CA ILE A 29 1.72 4.54 -2.84
C ILE A 29 1.26 3.89 -4.14
N GLY A 30 1.26 2.56 -4.15
CA GLY A 30 0.72 1.70 -5.21
C GLY A 30 -0.72 1.27 -4.95
N GLN A 31 -1.48 0.98 -6.01
CA GLN A 31 -2.81 0.40 -5.92
C GLN A 31 -3.02 -0.74 -6.93
N LEU A 32 -3.45 -1.89 -6.42
CA LEU A 32 -3.81 -3.07 -7.17
C LEU A 32 -5.25 -3.47 -6.85
N GLU A 33 -6.17 -3.06 -7.71
CA GLU A 33 -7.58 -3.45 -7.65
C GLU A 33 -7.78 -4.84 -8.26
N VAL A 34 -8.49 -5.69 -7.53
CA VAL A 34 -8.88 -7.05 -7.92
C VAL A 34 -10.32 -7.33 -7.51
N VAL A 35 -10.99 -8.25 -8.22
CA VAL A 35 -12.34 -8.69 -7.84
C VAL A 35 -12.38 -9.45 -6.52
N SER A 36 -11.29 -10.11 -6.11
CA SER A 36 -11.14 -10.74 -4.79
C SER A 36 -9.65 -10.87 -4.46
N LEU A 37 -9.28 -10.66 -3.20
CA LEU A 37 -7.92 -10.86 -2.71
C LEU A 37 -7.42 -12.31 -2.82
N ASP A 38 -8.33 -13.28 -2.98
CA ASP A 38 -7.94 -14.69 -3.16
C ASP A 38 -7.03 -14.85 -4.40
N LEU A 39 -7.19 -13.98 -5.40
CA LEU A 39 -6.36 -13.91 -6.61
C LEU A 39 -4.90 -13.49 -6.35
N LEU A 40 -4.62 -12.95 -5.17
CA LEU A 40 -3.31 -12.43 -4.79
C LEU A 40 -2.61 -13.30 -3.74
N THR A 41 -3.27 -14.33 -3.21
CA THR A 41 -2.76 -15.17 -2.12
C THR A 41 -1.34 -15.67 -2.39
N ASP A 42 -1.09 -16.21 -3.59
CA ASP A 42 0.20 -16.81 -3.96
C ASP A 42 1.29 -15.78 -4.29
N VAL A 43 0.93 -14.50 -4.46
CA VAL A 43 1.87 -13.43 -4.85
C VAL A 43 2.04 -12.37 -3.77
N LYS A 44 1.26 -12.42 -2.69
CA LYS A 44 1.25 -11.37 -1.65
C LYS A 44 2.62 -11.18 -0.98
N ASP A 45 3.29 -12.28 -0.63
CA ASP A 45 4.64 -12.19 -0.05
C ASP A 45 5.65 -11.64 -1.06
N ALA A 46 5.56 -12.05 -2.32
CA ALA A 46 6.42 -11.51 -3.38
C ALA A 46 6.18 -10.01 -3.61
N LEU A 47 4.94 -9.53 -3.52
CA LEU A 47 4.59 -8.11 -3.57
C LEU A 47 5.20 -7.36 -2.38
N TYR A 48 5.11 -7.91 -1.17
CA TYR A 48 5.71 -7.31 0.02
C TYR A 48 7.23 -7.19 -0.08
N ASP A 49 7.88 -8.25 -0.53
CA ASP A 49 9.33 -8.28 -0.71
C ASP A 49 9.76 -7.28 -1.79
N GLU A 50 8.98 -7.14 -2.86
CA GLU A 50 9.27 -6.18 -3.92
C GLU A 50 9.09 -4.72 -3.46
N ILE A 51 8.03 -4.37 -2.73
CA ILE A 51 7.92 -3.01 -2.16
C ILE A 51 9.02 -2.72 -1.14
N SER A 52 9.53 -3.75 -0.45
CA SER A 52 10.68 -3.60 0.45
C SER A 52 11.96 -3.26 -0.33
N LYS A 53 12.20 -3.92 -1.48
CA LYS A 53 13.32 -3.60 -2.37
C LYS A 53 13.19 -2.20 -2.96
N ILE A 54 12.01 -1.86 -3.49
CA ILE A 54 11.75 -0.52 -4.07
C ILE A 54 12.01 0.56 -3.03
N LYS A 55 11.60 0.34 -1.77
CA LYS A 55 11.86 1.28 -0.67
C LYS A 55 13.36 1.52 -0.51
N GLN A 56 14.15 0.44 -0.45
CA GLN A 56 15.59 0.51 -0.27
C GLN A 56 16.28 1.17 -1.48
N GLU A 57 15.98 0.70 -2.70
CA GLU A 57 16.56 1.21 -3.95
C GLU A 57 16.27 2.70 -4.16
N GLY A 58 15.05 3.14 -3.85
CA GLY A 58 14.61 4.50 -4.09
C GLY A 58 14.76 5.46 -2.92
N GLY A 59 15.34 5.00 -1.80
CA GLY A 59 15.53 5.80 -0.59
C GLY A 59 14.22 6.32 0.01
N TYR A 60 13.16 5.51 -0.04
CA TYR A 60 11.86 5.90 0.49
C TYR A 60 11.80 5.77 2.01
N HIS A 61 11.09 6.69 2.65
CA HIS A 61 10.72 6.54 4.05
C HIS A 61 9.63 5.48 4.22
N SER A 62 8.64 5.49 3.32
CA SER A 62 7.53 4.53 3.33
C SER A 62 7.12 4.14 1.92
N ILE A 63 6.72 2.88 1.76
CA ILE A 63 5.93 2.41 0.64
C ILE A 63 4.68 1.70 1.16
N PHE A 64 3.54 2.08 0.60
CA PHE A 64 2.24 1.47 0.84
C PHE A 64 1.72 0.85 -0.45
N LEU A 65 1.22 -0.37 -0.38
CA LEU A 65 0.55 -1.02 -1.51
C LEU A 65 -0.87 -1.38 -1.10
N MET A 66 -1.84 -0.75 -1.76
CA MET A 66 -3.25 -1.03 -1.59
C MET A 66 -3.62 -2.27 -2.41
N LEU A 67 -3.97 -3.37 -1.75
CA LEU A 67 -4.62 -4.51 -2.38
C LEU A 67 -6.13 -4.34 -2.17
N THR A 68 -6.81 -3.81 -3.18
CA THR A 68 -8.22 -3.41 -3.08
C THR A 68 -9.13 -4.53 -3.59
N ASP A 69 -10.00 -5.02 -2.71
CA ASP A 69 -11.02 -6.03 -2.97
C ASP A 69 -12.34 -5.36 -3.37
N ILE A 70 -12.74 -5.53 -4.63
CA ILE A 70 -13.98 -4.93 -5.14
C ILE A 70 -15.22 -5.57 -4.50
N MET A 71 -15.18 -6.88 -4.22
CA MET A 71 -16.35 -7.60 -3.68
C MET A 71 -16.55 -7.34 -2.19
N LYS A 72 -15.45 -7.15 -1.44
CA LYS A 72 -15.50 -6.80 0.00
C LYS A 72 -15.53 -5.30 0.26
N GLU A 73 -15.45 -4.47 -0.79
CA GLU A 73 -15.41 -3.01 -0.70
C GLU A 73 -14.37 -2.50 0.32
N GLY A 74 -13.15 -3.04 0.27
CA GLY A 74 -12.10 -2.65 1.19
C GLY A 74 -10.70 -2.93 0.67
N THR A 75 -9.70 -2.48 1.42
CA THR A 75 -8.29 -2.61 1.04
C THR A 75 -7.50 -3.30 2.14
N GLU A 76 -6.75 -4.35 1.79
CA GLU A 76 -5.61 -4.80 2.58
C GLU A 76 -4.40 -3.95 2.17
N MET A 77 -3.95 -3.06 3.06
CA MET A 77 -2.81 -2.19 2.78
C MET A 77 -1.54 -2.84 3.32
N LEU A 78 -0.65 -3.27 2.42
CA LEU A 78 0.72 -3.65 2.79
C LEU A 78 1.53 -2.39 3.10
N ALA A 79 2.38 -2.45 4.13
CA ALA A 79 3.19 -1.31 4.53
C ALA A 79 4.64 -1.72 4.82
N VAL A 80 5.58 -1.00 4.20
CA VAL A 80 7.00 -1.01 4.59
C VAL A 80 7.38 0.42 4.92
N THR A 81 7.64 0.71 6.19
CA THR A 81 7.85 2.07 6.69
C THR A 81 8.88 2.09 7.80
N ASP A 82 9.65 3.19 7.88
CA ASP A 82 10.59 3.43 8.97
C ASP A 82 9.87 3.78 10.29
N ASN A 83 8.59 4.17 10.24
CA ASN A 83 7.80 4.45 11.43
C ASN A 83 6.36 3.93 11.29
N THR A 84 6.07 2.78 11.93
CA THR A 84 4.76 2.12 11.86
C THR A 84 3.63 2.94 12.52
N SER A 85 3.94 3.89 13.41
CA SER A 85 2.91 4.73 14.05
C SER A 85 2.16 5.59 13.04
N VAL A 86 2.73 5.83 11.85
CA VAL A 86 2.07 6.59 10.79
C VAL A 86 0.77 5.93 10.32
N VAL A 87 0.72 4.60 10.31
CA VAL A 87 -0.47 3.83 9.88
C VAL A 87 -1.58 3.99 10.91
N GLU A 88 -1.24 3.89 12.21
CA GLU A 88 -2.19 4.07 13.30
C GLU A 88 -2.72 5.50 13.35
N LYS A 89 -1.85 6.50 13.19
CA LYS A 89 -2.27 7.91 13.12
C LYS A 89 -3.17 8.20 11.92
N ALA A 90 -2.88 7.61 10.76
CA ALA A 90 -3.64 7.86 9.53
C ALA A 90 -5.01 7.15 9.54
N PHE A 91 -5.09 5.92 10.05
CA PHE A 91 -6.27 5.07 9.86
C PHE A 91 -6.92 4.59 11.16
N GLY A 92 -6.38 4.97 12.32
CA GLY A 92 -6.87 4.50 13.62
C GLY A 92 -6.69 3.00 13.85
N LYS A 93 -5.84 2.35 13.05
CA LYS A 93 -5.60 0.90 13.09
C LYS A 93 -4.10 0.61 13.04
N LYS A 94 -3.65 -0.38 13.81
CA LYS A 94 -2.26 -0.85 13.80
C LYS A 94 -2.03 -1.84 12.66
N LEU A 95 -0.78 -1.99 12.26
CA LEU A 95 -0.37 -3.09 11.40
C LEU A 95 -0.47 -4.41 12.17
N GLU A 96 -1.04 -5.40 11.51
CA GLU A 96 -1.03 -6.80 11.93
C GLU A 96 0.04 -7.52 11.09
N GLY A 97 1.26 -7.56 11.60
CA GLY A 97 2.42 -8.04 10.85
C GLY A 97 2.79 -7.08 9.72
N LYS A 98 2.49 -7.44 8.47
CA LYS A 98 2.90 -6.73 7.24
C LYS A 98 1.84 -5.76 6.70
N SER A 99 0.60 -5.86 7.17
CA SER A 99 -0.54 -5.20 6.55
C SER A 99 -1.61 -4.74 7.56
N VAL A 100 -2.61 -4.01 7.06
CA VAL A 100 -3.82 -3.62 7.82
C VAL A 100 -5.04 -3.66 6.90
N TRP A 101 -6.18 -4.13 7.42
CA TRP A 101 -7.46 -4.08 6.70
C TRP A 101 -8.17 -2.74 6.89
N LEU A 102 -8.50 -2.08 5.79
CA LEU A 102 -9.17 -0.77 5.72
C LEU A 102 -10.52 -0.93 5.02
N ASP A 103 -11.58 -0.98 5.84
CA ASP A 103 -12.97 -1.14 5.39
C ASP A 103 -13.46 0.11 4.66
N GLY A 104 -14.14 -0.05 3.52
CA GLY A 104 -14.64 1.05 2.71
C GLY A 104 -13.58 1.86 1.95
N VAL A 105 -12.30 1.54 2.11
CA VAL A 105 -11.20 2.25 1.43
C VAL A 105 -10.98 1.64 0.05
N MET A 106 -11.29 2.44 -0.98
CA MET A 106 -11.22 2.03 -2.39
C MET A 106 -10.36 2.99 -3.22
N SER A 107 -10.07 4.20 -2.74
CA SER A 107 -9.40 5.23 -3.52
C SER A 107 -8.14 5.76 -2.83
N ARG A 108 -6.98 5.53 -3.45
CA ARG A 108 -5.71 6.14 -3.01
C ARG A 108 -5.84 7.65 -2.81
N LYS A 109 -6.35 8.36 -3.83
CA LYS A 109 -6.38 9.83 -3.86
C LYS A 109 -7.33 10.42 -2.81
N LYS A 110 -8.49 9.81 -2.58
CA LYS A 110 -9.51 10.37 -1.69
C LYS A 110 -9.38 9.90 -0.25
N GLN A 111 -8.90 8.69 -0.02
CA GLN A 111 -9.04 8.00 1.26
C GLN A 111 -7.72 7.58 1.90
N VAL A 112 -6.60 7.57 1.15
CA VAL A 112 -5.29 7.15 1.68
C VAL A 112 -4.30 8.31 1.72
N VAL A 113 -4.20 9.10 0.65
CA VAL A 113 -3.28 10.24 0.57
C VAL A 113 -3.56 11.29 1.66
N PRO A 114 -4.79 11.83 1.83
CA PRO A 114 -5.01 12.89 2.82
C PRO A 114 -4.77 12.46 4.28
N PRO A 115 -5.21 11.25 4.73
CA PRO A 115 -4.89 10.80 6.08
C PRO A 115 -3.40 10.55 6.31
N LEU A 116 -2.67 10.03 5.31
CA LEU A 116 -1.22 9.88 5.42
C LEU A 116 -0.53 11.23 5.48
N GLU A 117 -0.88 12.19 4.63
CA GLU A 117 -0.34 13.56 4.68
C GLU A 117 -0.50 14.17 6.09
N ASN A 118 -1.69 14.09 6.67
CA ASN A 118 -1.95 14.56 8.03
C ASN A 118 -1.14 13.80 9.08
N ALA A 119 -1.03 12.48 8.97
CA ALA A 119 -0.26 11.67 9.88
C ALA A 119 1.22 12.05 9.86
N PHE A 120 1.81 12.16 8.66
CA PHE A 120 3.20 12.57 8.45
C PHE A 120 3.50 13.99 8.94
N ALA A 121 2.57 14.93 8.75
CA ALA A 121 2.71 16.29 9.28
C ALA A 121 2.73 16.36 10.82
N SER A 122 2.28 15.30 11.48
CA SER A 122 2.23 15.18 12.94
C SER A 122 3.27 14.21 13.53
N LEU A 123 4.17 13.67 12.71
CA LEU A 123 5.29 12.82 13.13
C LEU A 123 6.46 13.67 13.61
#